data_AF-A0A821I899-F1
#
_entry.id   AF-A0A821I899-F1
#
_cell.length_a   1.000
_cell.length_b   1.000
_cell.length_c   1.000
_cell.angle_alpha   90.00
_cell.angle_beta   90.00
_cell.angle_gamma   90.00
#
_symmetry.space_group_name_H-M   'P 1'
#
loop_
_entity.id
_entity.type
_entity.pdbx_description
1 polymer ?
#
loop_
_entity_poly.entity_id
_entity_poly.type
_entity_poly.pdbx_seq_one_letter_code
_entity_poly.pdbx_strand_id
1 'polypeptide(L)'
;AHVNAVPVFLSLKSRADCIKATITSTIVLILSYGFVAVCGYLTFGTKVDHDILMSYQPISSVVLIAIIMVAIKTYTAYPVNLFCGRTAIDSLSKESTTSLIATDPRQSIEGRILIVCLWFFSTLAAAVFLPNISIAIHYLGALAASFIFIFPGLCLYFHIEEKWINSWGNIISISIAIFYVAIGVFVTVLTLLQSLISDISAKETSATKTC
;
A
#
# COMPACT_ATOMS: atom_id res chain seq x y z
N ALA A 1 -3.67 -5.25 4.26
CA ALA A 1 -4.72 -6.17 4.78
C ALA A 1 -6.14 -5.67 4.52
N HIS A 2 -6.41 -4.36 4.55
CA HIS A 2 -7.76 -3.78 4.42
C HIS A 2 -8.59 -4.36 3.24
N VAL A 3 -8.00 -4.46 2.05
CA VAL A 3 -8.69 -4.95 0.83
C VAL A 3 -9.11 -6.42 0.95
N ASN A 4 -8.36 -7.23 1.71
CA ASN A 4 -8.64 -8.66 1.91
C ASN A 4 -9.44 -8.92 3.20
N ALA A 5 -9.87 -7.88 3.91
CA ALA A 5 -10.58 -8.04 5.17
C ALA A 5 -11.94 -8.74 4.99
N VAL A 6 -12.67 -8.44 3.91
CA VAL A 6 -13.98 -9.04 3.61
C VAL A 6 -13.89 -10.57 3.42
N PRO A 7 -13.04 -11.11 2.51
CA PRO A 7 -12.95 -12.56 2.36
C PRO A 7 -12.41 -13.27 3.62
N VAL A 8 -11.51 -12.63 4.38
CA VAL A 8 -11.03 -13.17 5.66
C VAL A 8 -12.17 -13.23 6.70
N PHE A 9 -12.98 -12.18 6.77
CA PHE A 9 -14.15 -12.12 7.65
C PHE A 9 -15.15 -13.23 7.32
N LEU A 10 -15.40 -13.48 6.03
CA LEU A 10 -16.28 -14.57 5.58
C LEU A 10 -15.73 -15.97 5.90
N SER A 11 -14.41 -16.10 6.06
CA SER A 11 -13.75 -17.38 6.38
C SER A 11 -13.76 -17.71 7.87
N LEU A 12 -14.18 -16.77 8.74
CA LEU A 12 -14.15 -16.92 10.20
C LEU A 12 -15.55 -17.22 10.75
N LYS A 13 -15.60 -18.09 11.77
CA LYS A 13 -16.84 -18.59 12.36
C LYS A 13 -17.67 -17.51 13.07
N SER A 14 -17.01 -16.55 13.71
CA SER A 14 -17.69 -15.50 14.48
C SER A 14 -17.02 -14.13 14.33
N ARG A 15 -17.81 -13.08 14.52
CA ARG A 15 -17.32 -11.68 14.51
C ARG A 15 -16.27 -11.44 15.60
N ALA A 16 -16.47 -12.04 16.77
CA ALA A 16 -15.55 -11.92 17.89
C ALA A 16 -14.18 -12.52 17.55
N ASP A 17 -14.13 -13.64 16.83
CA ASP A 17 -12.87 -14.26 16.41
C ASP A 17 -12.14 -13.42 15.37
N CYS A 18 -12.86 -12.78 14.45
CA CYS A 18 -12.27 -11.83 13.50
C CYS A 18 -11.66 -10.60 14.19
N ILE A 19 -12.38 -10.03 15.16
CA ILE A 19 -11.87 -8.88 15.93
C ILE A 19 -10.64 -9.30 16.74
N LYS A 20 -10.70 -10.45 17.44
CA LYS A 20 -9.56 -10.98 18.18
C LYS A 20 -8.35 -11.21 17.28
N ALA A 21 -8.52 -11.88 16.15
CA ALA A 21 -7.44 -12.15 15.20
C ALA A 21 -6.83 -10.86 14.61
N THR A 22 -7.67 -9.86 14.34
CA THR A 22 -7.21 -8.56 13.82
C THR A 22 -6.41 -7.81 14.87
N ILE A 23 -6.89 -7.77 16.11
CA ILE A 23 -6.19 -7.11 17.22
C ILE A 23 -4.86 -7.81 17.52
N THR A 24 -4.85 -9.14 17.64
CA THR A 24 -3.63 -9.90 17.96
C THR A 24 -2.57 -9.75 16.87
N SER A 25 -2.97 -9.87 15.60
CA SER A 25 -2.04 -9.68 14.47
C SER A 25 -1.50 -8.25 14.40
N THR A 26 -2.34 -7.24 14.65
CA THR A 26 -1.92 -5.84 14.69
C THR A 26 -0.91 -5.58 15.81
N ILE A 27 -1.14 -6.12 17.00
CA ILE A 27 -0.20 -6.01 18.12
C ILE A 27 1.15 -6.63 17.77
N VAL A 28 1.15 -7.85 17.23
CA VAL A 28 2.38 -8.55 16.82
C VAL A 28 3.13 -7.76 15.74
N LEU A 29 2.42 -7.17 14.77
CA LEU A 29 3.01 -6.31 13.75
C LEU A 29 3.64 -5.06 14.37
N ILE A 30 2.91 -4.32 15.21
CA ILE A 30 3.45 -3.11 15.85
C ILE A 30 4.71 -3.42 16.66
N LEU A 31 4.69 -4.51 17.44
CA LEU A 31 5.85 -4.90 18.25
C LEU A 31 7.05 -5.32 17.39
N SER A 32 6.83 -6.14 16.36
CA SER A 32 7.91 -6.61 15.49
C SER A 32 8.53 -5.47 14.66
N TYR A 33 7.72 -4.64 14.03
CA TYR A 33 8.20 -3.47 13.28
C TYR A 33 8.87 -2.44 14.20
N GLY A 34 8.28 -2.17 15.36
CA GLY A 34 8.85 -1.26 16.36
C GLY A 34 10.20 -1.76 16.87
N PHE A 35 10.32 -3.06 17.17
CA PHE A 35 11.57 -3.67 17.60
C PHE A 35 12.67 -3.54 16.54
N VAL A 36 12.38 -3.88 15.29
CA VAL A 36 13.34 -3.75 14.18
C VAL A 36 13.73 -2.28 13.97
N ALA A 37 12.78 -1.35 14.04
CA ALA A 37 13.05 0.08 13.89
C ALA A 37 13.96 0.63 15.01
N VAL A 38 13.70 0.28 16.27
CA VAL A 38 14.51 0.69 17.41
C VAL A 38 15.92 0.09 17.32
N CYS A 39 16.06 -1.20 17.03
CA CYS A 39 17.36 -1.84 16.86
C CYS A 39 18.16 -1.25 15.69
N GLY A 40 17.48 -0.97 14.56
CA GLY A 40 18.10 -0.31 13.41
C GLY A 40 18.61 1.08 13.75
N TYR A 41 17.79 1.89 14.42
CA TYR A 41 18.18 3.23 14.85
C TYR A 41 19.33 3.22 15.87
N LEU A 42 19.33 2.28 16.83
CA LEU A 42 20.42 2.15 17.80
C LEU A 42 21.74 1.71 17.15
N THR A 43 21.69 0.95 16.06
CA THR A 43 22.88 0.43 15.37
C THR A 43 23.55 1.49 14.51
N PHE A 44 22.76 2.27 13.76
CA PHE A 44 23.28 3.21 12.75
C PHE A 44 23.05 4.69 13.08
N GLY A 45 22.23 4.98 14.10
CA GLY A 45 21.85 6.33 14.48
C GLY A 45 21.12 7.06 13.35
N THR A 46 21.56 8.29 13.07
CA THR A 46 20.99 9.16 12.04
C THR A 46 21.44 8.84 10.60
N LYS A 47 22.35 7.87 10.42
CA LYS A 47 22.93 7.50 9.11
C LYS A 47 22.33 6.22 8.54
N VAL A 48 21.06 5.94 8.83
CA VAL A 48 20.31 4.82 8.24
C VAL A 48 19.96 5.14 6.80
N ASP A 49 20.31 4.25 5.88
CA ASP A 49 19.84 4.30 4.51
C ASP A 49 18.37 3.91 4.43
N HIS A 50 17.72 4.36 3.36
CA HIS A 50 16.32 4.01 3.06
C HIS A 50 16.07 2.50 2.94
N ASP A 51 17.10 1.74 2.59
CA ASP A 51 17.14 0.29 2.73
C ASP A 51 18.16 -0.07 3.82
N ILE A 52 17.66 -0.58 4.95
CA ILE A 52 18.51 -0.93 6.09
C ILE A 52 19.55 -2.01 5.75
N LEU A 53 19.30 -2.86 4.74
CA LEU A 53 20.27 -3.87 4.32
C LEU A 53 21.50 -3.22 3.66
N MET A 54 21.33 -2.06 3.01
CA MET A 54 22.42 -1.33 2.39
C MET A 54 23.33 -0.66 3.40
N SER A 55 22.82 -0.33 4.60
CA SER A 55 23.62 0.26 5.68
C SER A 55 24.64 -0.71 6.30
N TYR A 56 24.48 -2.03 6.11
CA TYR A 56 25.45 -3.03 6.59
C TYR A 56 26.58 -3.27 5.58
N GLN A 57 27.56 -2.36 5.53
CA GLN A 57 28.81 -2.52 4.76
C GLN A 57 30.03 -2.71 5.69
N PRO A 58 30.95 -3.67 5.39
CA PRO A 58 30.95 -4.62 4.28
C PRO A 58 29.94 -5.77 4.48
N ILE A 59 29.48 -6.37 3.37
CA ILE A 59 28.49 -7.46 3.38
C ILE A 59 29.07 -8.69 4.09
N SER A 60 28.61 -8.94 5.31
CA SER A 60 28.92 -10.16 6.06
C SER A 60 28.06 -11.35 5.57
N SER A 61 28.47 -12.57 5.91
CA SER A 61 27.74 -13.79 5.55
C SER A 61 26.28 -13.77 6.06
N VAL A 62 26.04 -13.19 7.23
CA VAL A 62 24.70 -13.08 7.83
C VAL A 62 23.81 -12.12 7.02
N VAL A 63 24.35 -10.97 6.62
CA VAL A 63 23.62 -9.97 5.81
C VAL A 63 23.31 -10.54 4.42
N LEU A 64 24.25 -11.28 3.82
CA LEU A 64 24.02 -11.96 2.55
C LEU A 64 22.85 -12.96 2.65
N ILE A 65 22.81 -13.77 3.71
CA ILE A 65 21.68 -14.70 3.95
C ILE A 65 20.36 -13.92 4.06
N ALA A 66 20.34 -12.80 4.78
CA ALA A 66 19.14 -11.97 4.91
C ALA A 66 18.67 -11.41 3.56
N ILE A 67 19.59 -10.91 2.72
CA ILE A 67 19.28 -10.43 1.36
C ILE A 67 18.69 -11.55 0.52
N ILE A 68 19.28 -12.76 0.55
CA ILE A 68 18.77 -13.92 -0.18
C ILE A 68 17.36 -14.31 0.30
N MET A 69 17.12 -14.32 1.61
CA MET A 69 15.80 -14.61 2.17
C MET A 69 14.74 -13.59 1.71
N VAL A 70 15.08 -12.29 1.69
CA VAL A 70 14.19 -11.23 1.19
C VAL A 70 13.93 -11.39 -0.30
N ALA A 71 14.94 -11.79 -1.09
CA ALA A 71 14.77 -12.07 -2.51
C ALA A 71 13.83 -13.26 -2.76
N ILE A 72 14.00 -14.37 -2.04
CA ILE A 72 13.13 -15.55 -2.13
C ILE A 72 11.69 -15.20 -1.73
N LYS A 73 11.51 -14.47 -0.62
CA LYS A 73 10.19 -13.96 -0.19
C LYS A 73 9.55 -13.12 -1.29
N THR A 74 10.29 -12.20 -1.88
CA THR A 74 9.75 -11.29 -2.91
C THR A 74 9.37 -12.06 -4.17
N TYR A 75 10.22 -12.99 -4.62
CA TYR A 75 9.96 -13.84 -5.77
C TYR A 75 8.68 -14.68 -5.58
N THR A 76 8.52 -15.30 -4.42
CA THR A 76 7.35 -16.12 -4.10
C THR A 76 6.06 -15.31 -3.88
N ALA A 77 6.17 -14.06 -3.42
CA ALA A 77 5.02 -13.17 -3.24
C ALA A 77 4.55 -12.50 -4.55
N TYR A 78 5.44 -12.34 -5.54
CA TYR A 78 5.13 -11.70 -6.82
C TYR A 78 3.89 -12.29 -7.55
N PRO A 79 3.75 -13.62 -7.74
CA PRO A 79 2.60 -14.18 -8.45
C PRO A 79 1.26 -13.90 -7.74
N VAL A 80 1.25 -13.86 -6.40
CA VAL A 80 0.05 -13.56 -5.62
C VAL A 80 -0.39 -12.12 -5.86
N ASN A 81 0.55 -11.17 -5.81
CA ASN A 81 0.27 -9.76 -6.07
C ASN A 81 -0.18 -9.52 -7.52
N LEU A 82 0.48 -10.18 -8.48
CA LEU A 82 0.12 -10.11 -9.90
C LEU A 82 -1.30 -10.64 -10.15
N PHE A 83 -1.69 -11.74 -9.50
CA PHE A 83 -3.03 -12.27 -9.59
C PHE A 83 -4.09 -11.29 -9.08
N CYS A 84 -3.85 -10.66 -7.92
CA CYS A 84 -4.74 -9.64 -7.37
C CYS A 84 -4.85 -8.42 -8.30
N GLY A 85 -3.72 -7.90 -8.80
CA GLY A 85 -3.68 -6.77 -9.72
C GLY A 85 -4.43 -7.06 -11.03
N ARG A 86 -4.20 -8.23 -11.62
CA ARG A 86 -4.91 -8.69 -12.82
C ARG A 86 -6.42 -8.76 -12.60
N THR A 87 -6.86 -9.33 -11.47
CA THR A 87 -8.29 -9.46 -11.17
C THR A 87 -8.94 -8.09 -11.01
N ALA A 88 -8.25 -7.13 -10.40
CA ALA A 88 -8.74 -5.75 -10.30
C ALA A 88 -8.89 -5.08 -11.67
N ILE A 89 -7.89 -5.22 -12.57
CA ILE A 89 -7.94 -4.68 -13.93
C ILE A 89 -9.08 -5.32 -14.73
N ASP A 90 -9.28 -6.63 -14.61
CA ASP A 90 -10.36 -7.35 -15.29
C ASP A 90 -11.75 -6.88 -14.82
N SER A 91 -11.91 -6.62 -13.51
CA SER A 91 -13.15 -6.05 -12.96
C SER A 91 -13.43 -4.64 -13.50
N LEU A 92 -12.42 -3.76 -13.51
CA LEU A 92 -12.55 -2.40 -14.06
C LEU A 92 -12.84 -2.42 -15.56
N SER A 93 -12.18 -3.32 -16.29
CA SER A 93 -12.38 -3.47 -17.74
C SER A 93 -13.79 -3.94 -18.04
N LYS A 94 -14.35 -4.88 -17.26
CA LYS A 94 -15.74 -5.34 -17.42
C LYS A 94 -16.75 -4.26 -17.05
N GLU A 95 -16.52 -3.52 -15.96
CA GLU A 95 -17.40 -2.42 -15.56
C GLU A 95 -17.43 -1.30 -16.60
N SER A 96 -16.28 -0.95 -17.15
CA SER A 96 -16.15 0.03 -18.24
C SER A 96 -16.74 -0.48 -19.56
N THR A 97 -16.47 -1.74 -19.93
CA THR A 97 -16.89 -2.34 -21.21
C THR A 97 -18.37 -2.73 -21.24
N THR A 98 -19.00 -2.96 -20.08
CA THR A 98 -20.47 -3.16 -19.98
C THR A 98 -21.24 -1.94 -20.50
N SER A 99 -20.61 -0.76 -20.62
CA SER A 99 -21.22 0.42 -21.24
C SER A 99 -21.13 0.46 -22.78
N LEU A 100 -20.29 -0.34 -23.45
CA LEU A 100 -20.05 -0.15 -24.89
C LEU A 100 -20.20 -1.39 -25.79
N ILE A 101 -19.60 -2.56 -25.55
CA ILE A 101 -19.71 -3.70 -26.50
C ILE A 101 -19.53 -5.04 -25.77
N ALA A 102 -20.46 -5.97 -25.97
CA ALA A 102 -20.33 -7.37 -25.57
C ALA A 102 -19.17 -8.04 -26.32
N THR A 103 -17.97 -8.07 -25.73
CA THR A 103 -16.80 -8.74 -26.31
C THR A 103 -16.66 -10.20 -25.87
N ASP A 104 -16.32 -11.01 -26.87
CA ASP A 104 -16.27 -12.48 -26.95
C ASP A 104 -15.35 -13.16 -25.90
N PRO A 105 -15.80 -14.27 -25.25
CA PRO A 105 -15.00 -15.07 -24.31
C PRO A 105 -13.70 -15.68 -24.89
N ARG A 106 -13.49 -15.69 -26.21
CA ARG A 106 -12.26 -16.19 -26.88
C ARG A 106 -11.04 -15.29 -26.72
N GLN A 107 -11.22 -14.03 -26.35
CA GLN A 107 -10.15 -13.02 -26.16
C GLN A 107 -9.40 -13.16 -24.81
N SER A 108 -9.73 -14.20 -24.03
CA SER A 108 -9.39 -14.27 -22.61
C SER A 108 -7.95 -14.69 -22.31
N ILE A 109 -7.17 -15.30 -23.20
CA ILE A 109 -5.76 -15.66 -22.92
C ILE A 109 -4.80 -14.57 -23.39
N GLU A 110 -4.98 -14.06 -24.60
CA GLU A 110 -4.14 -12.99 -25.17
C GLU A 110 -4.25 -11.71 -24.34
N GLY A 111 -5.45 -11.33 -23.90
CA GLY A 111 -5.65 -10.21 -22.98
C GLY A 111 -4.96 -10.41 -21.63
N ARG A 112 -4.91 -11.64 -21.12
CA ARG A 112 -4.20 -11.95 -19.85
C ARG A 112 -2.69 -11.83 -20.01
N ILE A 113 -2.15 -12.33 -21.13
CA ILE A 113 -0.72 -12.22 -21.44
C ILE A 113 -0.36 -10.74 -21.57
N LEU A 114 -1.16 -9.95 -22.29
CA LEU A 114 -0.95 -8.52 -22.45
C LEU A 114 -0.97 -7.77 -21.10
N ILE A 115 -1.94 -8.04 -20.22
CA ILE A 115 -1.99 -7.42 -18.88
C ILE A 115 -0.74 -7.78 -18.05
N VAL A 116 -0.31 -9.04 -18.06
CA VAL A 116 0.88 -9.48 -17.31
C VAL A 116 2.14 -8.86 -17.89
N CYS A 117 2.28 -8.82 -19.21
CA CYS A 117 3.41 -8.16 -19.88
C CYS A 117 3.44 -6.66 -19.53
N LEU A 118 2.32 -5.94 -19.68
CA LEU A 118 2.24 -4.52 -19.32
C LEU A 118 2.56 -4.29 -17.84
N TRP A 119 2.06 -5.15 -16.94
CA TRP A 119 2.37 -5.07 -15.52
C TRP A 119 3.87 -5.24 -15.27
N PHE A 120 4.49 -6.27 -15.87
CA PHE A 120 5.92 -6.53 -15.74
C PHE A 120 6.75 -5.36 -16.27
N PHE A 121 6.48 -4.89 -17.49
CA PHE A 121 7.18 -3.74 -18.07
C PHE A 121 6.98 -2.45 -17.27
N SER A 122 5.78 -2.21 -16.74
CA SER A 122 5.52 -1.07 -15.86
C SER A 122 6.34 -1.16 -14.57
N THR A 123 6.44 -2.34 -13.94
CA THR A 123 7.26 -2.52 -12.74
C THR A 123 8.76 -2.38 -13.02
N LEU A 124 9.21 -2.86 -14.18
CA LEU A 124 10.60 -2.72 -14.62
C LEU A 124 10.96 -1.27 -14.92
N ALA A 125 10.09 -0.55 -15.63
CA ALA A 125 10.26 0.87 -15.88
C ALA A 125 10.32 1.65 -14.56
N ALA A 126 9.40 1.37 -13.64
CA ALA A 126 9.43 1.97 -12.30
C ALA A 126 10.77 1.70 -11.60
N ALA A 127 11.29 0.47 -11.63
CA ALA A 127 12.57 0.13 -11.01
C ALA A 127 13.78 0.86 -11.64
N VAL A 128 13.74 1.15 -12.95
CA VAL A 128 14.81 1.89 -13.64
C VAL A 128 14.72 3.40 -13.34
N PHE A 129 13.51 3.96 -13.22
CA PHE A 129 13.31 5.39 -13.02
C PHE A 129 13.30 5.83 -11.56
N LEU A 130 13.06 4.94 -10.59
CA LEU A 130 13.04 5.25 -9.16
C LEU A 130 14.45 5.07 -8.57
N PRO A 131 15.20 6.15 -8.29
CA PRO A 131 16.54 6.05 -7.72
C PRO A 131 16.53 5.64 -6.25
N ASN A 132 15.41 5.85 -5.55
CA ASN A 132 15.26 5.60 -4.11
C ASN A 132 13.92 4.91 -3.81
N ILE A 133 13.97 3.87 -2.99
CA ILE A 133 12.79 3.10 -2.56
C ILE A 133 11.83 3.99 -1.73
N SER A 134 12.36 4.98 -1.01
CA SER A 134 11.57 5.93 -0.22
C SER A 134 10.53 6.69 -1.03
N ILE A 135 10.88 7.13 -2.25
CA ILE A 135 9.94 7.87 -3.12
C ILE A 135 8.73 6.99 -3.41
N ALA A 136 8.95 5.73 -3.78
CA ALA A 136 7.88 4.76 -4.00
C ALA A 136 7.05 4.52 -2.72
N ILE A 137 7.70 4.41 -1.55
CA ILE A 137 7.03 4.24 -0.26
C ILE A 137 6.14 5.45 0.07
N HIS A 138 6.58 6.69 -0.20
CA HIS A 138 5.77 7.90 0.04
C HIS A 138 4.51 7.92 -0.82
N TYR A 139 4.63 7.63 -2.14
CA TYR A 139 3.46 7.55 -3.03
C TYR A 139 2.50 6.41 -2.63
N LEU A 140 3.03 5.22 -2.30
CA LEU A 140 2.22 4.11 -1.81
C LEU A 140 1.56 4.43 -0.46
N GLY A 141 2.24 5.16 0.42
CA GLY A 141 1.73 5.64 1.70
C GLY A 141 0.57 6.62 1.53
N ALA A 142 0.66 7.56 0.59
CA ALA A 142 -0.41 8.51 0.27
C ALA A 142 -1.67 7.79 -0.22
N LEU A 143 -1.51 6.82 -1.13
CA LEU A 143 -2.62 5.97 -1.59
C LEU A 143 -3.20 5.14 -0.44
N ALA A 144 -2.35 4.53 0.40
CA ALA A 144 -2.79 3.75 1.54
C ALA A 144 -3.58 4.60 2.55
N ALA A 145 -3.13 5.82 2.86
CA ALA A 145 -3.84 6.74 3.75
C ALA A 145 -5.24 7.07 3.21
N SER A 146 -5.37 7.25 1.89
CA SER A 146 -6.66 7.47 1.25
C SER A 146 -7.61 6.27 1.44
N PHE A 147 -7.12 5.04 1.25
CA PHE A 147 -7.94 3.83 1.43
C PHE A 147 -8.25 3.49 2.89
N ILE A 148 -7.37 3.86 3.84
CA ILE A 148 -7.53 3.50 5.26
C ILE A 148 -8.38 4.53 6.02
N PHE A 149 -8.25 5.82 5.69
CA PHE A 149 -8.93 6.88 6.45
C PHE A 149 -10.08 7.53 5.67
N ILE A 150 -9.84 7.92 4.42
CA ILE A 150 -10.84 8.67 3.63
C ILE A 150 -12.01 7.76 3.26
N PHE A 151 -11.72 6.56 2.72
CA PHE A 151 -12.79 5.66 2.27
C PHE A 151 -13.72 5.20 3.42
N PRO A 152 -13.23 4.68 4.56
CA PRO A 152 -14.11 4.33 5.67
C PRO A 152 -14.83 5.55 6.29
N GLY A 153 -14.17 6.72 6.32
CA GLY A 153 -14.78 7.97 6.77
C GLY A 153 -15.97 8.39 5.91
N LEU A 154 -15.84 8.34 4.58
CA LEU A 154 -16.93 8.62 3.64
C LEU A 154 -18.04 7.59 3.72
N CYS A 155 -17.71 6.29 3.79
CA CYS A 155 -18.72 5.23 3.96
C CYS A 155 -19.53 5.43 5.25
N LEU A 156 -18.89 5.80 6.35
CA LEU A 156 -19.57 6.09 7.61
C LEU A 156 -20.49 7.30 7.49
N TYR A 157 -20.03 8.36 6.82
CA TYR A 157 -20.82 9.57 6.58
C TYR A 157 -22.11 9.27 5.79
N PHE A 158 -21.98 8.63 4.62
CA PHE A 158 -23.14 8.29 3.78
C PHE A 158 -24.12 7.34 4.47
N HIS A 159 -23.62 6.39 5.27
CA HIS A 159 -24.49 5.47 6.02
C HIS A 159 -25.38 6.19 7.03
N ILE A 160 -24.88 7.26 7.65
CA ILE A 160 -25.62 8.05 8.64
C ILE A 160 -26.60 8.99 7.94
N GLU A 161 -26.19 9.59 6.82
CA GLU A 161 -27.04 10.48 6.01
C GLU A 161 -28.29 9.75 5.49
N GLU A 162 -28.16 8.51 5.01
CA GLU A 162 -29.28 7.71 4.52
C GLU A 162 -30.32 7.39 5.61
N LYS A 163 -29.90 7.30 6.88
CA LYS A 163 -30.75 6.91 8.02
C LYS A 163 -31.06 8.06 8.98
N TRP A 164 -31.14 9.30 8.48
CA TRP A 164 -31.18 10.50 9.31
C TRP A 164 -32.36 10.53 10.31
N ILE A 165 -32.10 10.01 11.51
CA ILE A 165 -32.96 10.06 12.68
C ILE A 165 -32.24 10.92 13.70
N ASN A 166 -32.86 12.00 14.17
CA ASN A 166 -32.22 12.98 15.04
C ASN A 166 -31.95 12.39 16.44
N SER A 167 -30.82 11.71 16.59
CA SER A 167 -30.33 11.12 17.84
C SER A 167 -28.92 11.61 18.13
N TRP A 168 -28.61 11.86 19.40
CA TRP A 168 -27.31 12.33 19.87
C TRP A 168 -26.15 11.41 19.42
N GLY A 169 -26.39 10.11 19.25
CA GLY A 169 -25.40 9.15 18.74
C GLY A 169 -24.99 9.39 17.28
N ASN A 170 -25.87 10.00 16.47
CA ASN A 170 -25.58 10.28 15.07
C ASN A 170 -24.66 11.49 14.92
N ILE A 171 -24.77 12.48 15.81
CA ILE A 171 -23.86 13.64 15.84
C ILE A 171 -22.43 13.18 16.15
N ILE A 172 -22.26 12.28 17.12
CA ILE A 172 -20.95 11.71 17.48
C ILE A 172 -20.37 10.92 16.29
N SER A 173 -21.19 10.10 15.65
CA SER A 173 -20.74 9.27 14.51
C SER A 173 -20.36 10.13 13.29
N ILE A 174 -21.07 11.23 13.03
CA ILE A 174 -20.72 12.21 11.99
C ILE A 174 -19.40 12.91 12.33
N SER A 175 -19.22 13.32 13.59
CA SER A 175 -17.96 13.94 14.05
C SER A 175 -16.77 12.99 13.83
N ILE A 176 -16.96 11.70 14.15
CA ILE A 176 -15.96 10.65 13.87
C ILE A 176 -15.68 10.55 12.37
N ALA A 177 -16.71 10.49 11.52
CA ALA A 177 -16.52 10.42 10.06
C ALA A 177 -15.69 11.60 9.52
N ILE A 178 -16.03 12.83 9.92
CA ILE A 178 -15.31 14.05 9.55
C ILE A 178 -13.86 13.98 10.03
N PHE A 179 -13.63 13.55 11.26
CA PHE A 179 -12.29 13.40 11.83
C PHE A 179 -11.43 12.39 11.04
N TYR A 180 -11.99 11.24 10.67
CA TYR A 180 -11.31 10.25 9.84
C TYR A 180 -10.91 10.82 8.47
N VAL A 181 -11.84 11.52 7.80
CA VAL A 181 -11.56 12.15 6.50
C VAL A 181 -10.50 13.24 6.64
N ALA A 182 -10.60 14.10 7.66
CA ALA A 182 -9.63 15.17 7.91
C ALA A 182 -8.21 14.63 8.15
N ILE A 183 -8.07 13.60 8.98
CA ILE A 183 -6.77 12.92 9.18
C ILE A 183 -6.28 12.30 7.89
N GLY A 184 -7.14 11.61 7.15
CA GLY A 184 -6.77 10.97 5.88
C GLY A 184 -6.24 11.96 4.85
N VAL A 185 -6.94 13.09 4.67
CA VAL A 185 -6.51 14.17 3.78
C VAL A 185 -5.19 14.76 4.27
N PHE A 186 -5.07 15.04 5.57
CA PHE A 186 -3.84 15.59 6.14
C PHE A 186 -2.63 14.67 5.91
N VAL A 187 -2.73 13.38 6.22
CA VAL A 187 -1.64 12.40 6.01
C VAL A 187 -1.31 12.25 4.52
N THR A 188 -2.32 12.22 3.65
CA THR A 188 -2.12 12.13 2.20
C THR A 188 -1.38 13.37 1.67
N VAL A 189 -1.77 14.57 2.11
CA VAL A 189 -1.10 15.82 1.72
C VAL A 189 0.34 15.85 2.24
N LEU A 190 0.58 15.47 3.49
CA LEU A 190 1.95 15.45 4.05
C LEU A 190 2.87 14.50 3.28
N THR A 191 2.40 13.29 2.97
CA THR A 191 3.20 12.29 2.25
C THR A 191 3.48 12.69 0.81
N LEU A 192 2.52 13.32 0.12
CA LEU A 192 2.73 13.90 -1.20
C LEU A 192 3.68 15.11 -1.19
N LEU A 193 3.63 15.93 -0.14
CA LEU A 193 4.56 17.04 0.00
C LEU A 193 6.00 16.53 0.20
N GLN A 194 6.18 15.47 1.01
CA GLN A 194 7.47 14.82 1.20
C GLN A 194 8.02 14.21 -0.10
N SER A 195 7.15 13.59 -0.91
CA SER A 195 7.58 13.06 -2.22
C SER A 195 7.97 14.17 -3.19
N LEU A 196 7.21 15.27 -3.24
CA LEU A 196 7.52 16.42 -4.10
C LEU A 196 8.87 17.05 -3.73
N ILE A 197 9.14 17.25 -2.44
CA ILE A 197 10.42 17.79 -1.97
C ILE A 197 11.58 16.86 -2.37
N SER A 198 11.38 15.55 -2.24
CA SER A 198 12.38 14.54 -2.62
C SER A 198 12.65 14.54 -4.14
N ASP A 199 11.61 14.68 -4.96
CA ASP A 199 11.73 14.73 -6.43
C ASP A 199 12.43 16.01 -6.91
N ILE A 200 12.18 17.15 -6.27
CA ILE A 200 12.89 18.42 -6.57
C ILE A 200 14.38 18.29 -6.24
N SER A 201 14.71 17.77 -5.06
CA SER A 201 16.11 17.56 -4.63
C SER A 201 16.85 16.57 -5.54
N ALA A 202 16.17 15.52 -6.01
CA ALA A 202 16.74 14.57 -6.96
C ALA A 202 17.05 15.21 -8.33
N LYS A 203 16.20 16.13 -8.79
CA LYS A 203 16.43 16.89 -10.03
C LYS A 203 17.61 17.85 -9.92
N GLU A 204 17.73 18.58 -8.81
CA GLU A 204 18.89 19.46 -8.58
C GLU A 204 20.21 18.67 -8.55
N THR A 205 20.23 17.52 -7.88
CA THR A 205 21.44 16.68 -7.79
C THR A 205 21.86 16.12 -9.17
N SER A 206 20.90 15.84 -10.05
CA SER A 206 21.18 15.38 -11.42
C SER A 206 21.73 16.49 -12.32
N ALA A 207 21.26 17.73 -12.14
CA ALA A 207 21.77 18.91 -12.85
C ALA A 207 23.21 19.24 -12.44
N THR A 208 23.57 19.08 -11.16
CA THR A 208 24.93 19.34 -10.68
C THR A 208 25.95 18.27 -11.12
N LYS A 209 25.51 17.02 -11.36
CA LYS A 209 26.39 15.94 -11.87
C LYS A 209 26.65 16.01 -13.39
N THR A 210 25.96 16.90 -14.11
CA THR A 210 26.14 17.11 -15.56
C THR A 210 27.01 18.32 -15.91
N CYS A 211 27.55 19.03 -14.91
CA CYS A 211 28.54 20.10 -15.08
C CYS A 211 29.95 19.63 -14.71
#